data_AF-A0A0P8C294-F1
#
_entry.id   AF-A0A0P8C294-F1
#
_cell.length_a   1.000
_cell.length_b   1.000
_cell.length_c   1.000
_cell.angle_alpha   90.00
_cell.angle_beta   90.00
_cell.angle_gamma   90.00
#
_symmetry.space_group_name_H-M   'P 1'
#
loop_
_entity.id
_entity.type
_entity.pdbx_description
1 polymer ?
#
loop_
_entity_poly.entity_id
_entity_poly.type
_entity_poly.pdbx_seq_one_letter_code
_entity_poly.pdbx_strand_id
1 'polypeptide(L)' 'MVQYLLDTNVVLRFSNPSDALHNLATEAVATLLLQGHECYLTAQVLIESWVVATRPVSVNGLGWSIEQTHNVIEQCY' A
#
# COMPACT_ATOMS: atom_id res chain seq x y z
N MET A 1 -15.11 14.64 10.28
CA MET A 1 -13.78 14.23 9.79
C MET A 1 -13.36 13.02 10.61
N VAL A 2 -13.14 11.88 9.97
CA VAL A 2 -12.69 10.64 10.60
C VAL A 2 -11.29 10.34 10.07
N GLN A 3 -10.43 9.82 10.93
CA GLN A 3 -9.06 9.46 10.59
C GLN A 3 -8.98 7.95 10.41
N TYR A 4 -8.45 7.51 9.28
CA TYR A 4 -8.27 6.11 8.94
C TYR A 4 -6.77 5.80 8.87
N LEU A 5 -6.33 4.79 9.61
CA LEU A 5 -5.02 4.20 9.42
C LEU A 5 -5.14 3.13 8.33
N LEU A 6 -4.40 3.26 7.24
CA LEU A 6 -4.38 2.25 6.20
C LEU A 6 -3.55 1.05 6.66
N ASP A 7 -4.11 -0.14 6.52
CA ASP A 7 -3.39 -1.38 6.78
C ASP A 7 -2.38 -1.67 5.65
N THR A 8 -1.34 -2.43 5.98
CA THR A 8 -0.32 -2.92 5.05
C THR A 8 -0.94 -3.56 3.80
N ASN A 9 -2.01 -4.32 3.98
CA ASN A 9 -2.65 -5.03 2.89
C ASN A 9 -3.38 -4.10 1.89
N VAL A 10 -3.81 -2.91 2.34
CA VAL A 10 -4.46 -1.90 1.50
C VAL A 10 -3.39 -1.17 0.71
N VAL A 11 -2.31 -0.78 1.38
CA VAL A 11 -1.15 -0.11 0.76
C VAL A 11 -0.55 -0.97 -0.35
N LEU A 12 -0.30 -2.26 -0.10
CA LEU A 12 0.28 -3.15 -1.11
C LEU A 12 -0.59 -3.29 -2.36
N ARG A 13 -1.92 -3.35 -2.20
CA ARG A 13 -2.86 -3.44 -3.33
C ARG A 13 -2.98 -2.13 -4.08
N PHE A 14 -3.07 -1.03 -3.33
CA PHE A 14 -3.03 0.32 -3.86
C PHE A 14 -1.77 0.57 -4.70
N SER A 15 -0.62 0.09 -4.25
CA SER A 15 0.66 0.28 -4.94
C SER A 15 1.01 -0.76 -6.01
N ASN A 16 0.16 -1.78 -6.21
CA ASN A 16 0.42 -2.86 -7.17
C ASN A 16 -0.65 -2.90 -8.28
N PRO A 17 -0.42 -2.24 -9.44
CA PRO A 17 -1.37 -2.26 -10.56
C PRO A 17 -1.69 -3.66 -11.13
N SER A 18 -0.86 -4.67 -10.83
CA SER A 18 -1.10 -6.05 -11.25
C SER A 18 -1.95 -6.85 -10.25
N ASP A 19 -2.25 -6.30 -9.07
CA ASP A 19 -3.13 -6.95 -8.09
C ASP A 19 -4.58 -6.88 -8.56
N ALA A 20 -5.31 -7.99 -8.45
CA ALA A 20 -6.72 -8.06 -8.85
C ALA A 20 -7.62 -7.08 -8.06
N LEU A 21 -7.20 -6.68 -6.86
CA LEU A 21 -7.92 -5.74 -5.99
C LEU A 21 -7.34 -4.32 -6.02
N HIS A 22 -6.42 -4.03 -6.96
CA HIS A 22 -5.82 -2.70 -7.10
C HIS A 22 -6.88 -1.61 -7.25
N ASN A 23 -7.79 -1.76 -8.21
CA ASN A 23 -8.85 -0.76 -8.46
C ASN A 23 -9.75 -0.57 -7.24
N LEU A 24 -10.12 -1.66 -6.56
CA LEU A 24 -10.94 -1.60 -5.36
C LEU A 24 -10.25 -0.83 -4.23
N ALA A 25 -8.97 -1.10 -3.98
CA ALA A 25 -8.19 -0.41 -2.96
C ALA A 25 -8.06 1.09 -3.28
N THR A 26 -7.75 1.41 -4.54
CA THR A 26 -7.63 2.80 -5.02
C THR A 26 -8.95 3.56 -4.90
N GLU A 27 -10.06 2.97 -5.33
CA GLU A 27 -11.38 3.59 -5.23
C GLU A 27 -11.83 3.77 -3.78
N ALA A 28 -11.53 2.80 -2.90
CA ALA A 28 -11.85 2.91 -1.48
C ALA A 28 -11.11 4.08 -0.81
N VAL A 29 -9.79 4.18 -1.03
CA VAL A 29 -8.97 5.28 -0.50
C VAL A 29 -9.44 6.62 -1.08
N ALA A 30 -9.67 6.69 -2.40
CA ALA A 30 -10.17 7.90 -3.05
C ALA A 30 -11.53 8.33 -2.50
N THR A 31 -12.44 7.39 -2.23
CA THR A 31 -13.75 7.68 -1.64
C THR A 31 -13.64 8.31 -0.25
N LEU A 32 -12.76 7.77 0.61
CA LEU A 32 -12.52 8.35 1.94
C LEU A 32 -12.01 9.79 1.82
N LEU A 33 -11.03 10.03 0.95
CA LEU A 33 -10.44 11.36 0.74
C LEU A 33 -11.48 12.35 0.18
N LEU A 34 -12.28 11.94 -0.80
CA LEU A 34 -13.36 12.76 -1.38
C LEU A 34 -14.46 13.11 -0.37
N GLN A 35 -14.69 12.27 0.64
CA GLN A 35 -15.62 12.53 1.74
C GLN A 35 -15.04 13.47 2.81
N GLY A 36 -13.81 14.00 2.62
CA GLY A 36 -13.14 14.85 3.59
C GLY A 36 -12.67 14.08 4.83
N HIS A 37 -12.40 12.79 4.68
CA HIS A 37 -11.68 11.99 5.68
C HIS A 37 -10.18 12.03 5.43
N GLU A 38 -9.41 11.63 6.43
CA GLU A 38 -7.96 11.60 6.35
C GLU A 38 -7.47 10.15 6.40
N CYS A 39 -6.54 9.81 5.51
CA CYS A 39 -5.88 8.51 5.47
C CYS A 39 -4.43 8.69 5.91
N TYR A 40 -3.98 7.88 6.86
CA TYR A 40 -2.63 7.93 7.42
C TYR A 40 -1.89 6.63 7.20
N LEU A 41 -0.56 6.77 7.17
CA LEU A 41 0.40 5.68 7.20
C LEU A 41 1.29 5.83 8.44
N THR A 42 1.69 4.70 9.01
CA THR A 42 2.69 4.68 10.09
C THR A 42 3.97 4.07 9.58
N ALA A 43 5.08 4.34 10.28
CA ALA A 43 6.36 3.71 9.98
C ALA A 43 6.26 2.16 9.98
N GLN A 44 5.43 1.58 10.85
CA GLN A 44 5.22 0.13 10.89
C GLN A 44 4.58 -0.38 9.59
N VAL A 45 3.54 0.28 9.07
CA VAL A 45 2.87 -0.11 7.81
C VAL A 45 3.86 -0.07 6.63
N LEU A 46 4.75 0.92 6.61
CA LEU A 46 5.78 1.03 5.57
C LEU A 46 6.82 -0.09 5.66
N ILE A 47 7.28 -0.41 6.87
CA ILE A 47 8.22 -1.52 7.12
C ILE A 47 7.61 -2.87 6.74
N GLU A 48 6.35 -3.11 7.13
CA GLU A 48 5.64 -4.35 6.77
C GLU A 48 5.42 -4.46 5.26
N SER A 49 5.05 -3.35 4.61
CA SER A 49 4.90 -3.28 3.15
C SER A 49 6.21 -3.61 2.45
N TRP A 50 7.33 -3.06 2.92
CA TRP A 50 8.66 -3.38 2.39
C TRP A 50 8.99 -4.87 2.49
N VAL A 51 8.75 -5.46 3.67
CA VAL A 51 9.01 -6.89 3.90
C VAL A 51 8.18 -7.75 2.95
N VAL A 52 6.90 -7.46 2.76
CA VAL A 52 6.05 -8.25 1.86
C VAL A 52 6.41 -8.04 0.39
N ALA A 53 6.68 -6.79 0.00
CA ALA A 53 7.04 -6.43 -1.38
C ALA A 53 8.31 -7.15 -1.85
N THR A 54 9.35 -7.14 -1.01
CA THR A 54 10.67 -7.71 -1.34
C THR A 54 10.78 -9.21 -1.09
N ARG A 55 9.89 -9.78 -0.27
CA ARG A 55 9.86 -11.22 0.00
C ARG A 55 9.64 -12.00 -1.30
N PRO A 56 10.34 -13.13 -1.54
CA PRO A 56 10.15 -13.92 -2.74
C PRO A 56 8.71 -14.45 -2.90
N VAL A 57 8.27 -14.55 -4.16
CA VAL A 57 6.94 -15.08 -4.50
C VAL A 57 6.74 -16.52 -3.99
N SER A 58 7.81 -17.33 -3.98
CA SER A 58 7.78 -18.72 -3.49
C SER A 58 7.39 -18.86 -2.01
N VAL A 59 7.49 -17.78 -1.23
CA VAL A 59 7.11 -17.72 0.19
C VAL A 59 6.08 -16.60 0.44
N ASN A 60 5.16 -16.40 -0.51
CA ASN A 60 4.02 -15.49 -0.39
C ASN A 60 4.41 -14.00 -0.27
N GLY A 61 5.48 -13.56 -0.94
CA GLY A 61 5.75 -12.13 -1.16
C GLY A 61 5.47 -11.70 -2.60
N LEU A 62 5.81 -10.45 -2.94
CA LEU A 62 5.62 -9.91 -4.29
C LEU A 62 6.87 -10.04 -5.17
N GLY A 63 8.03 -10.33 -4.58
CA GLY A 63 9.31 -10.48 -5.30
C GLY A 63 9.79 -9.21 -6.01
N TRP A 64 9.35 -8.03 -5.56
CA TRP A 64 9.78 -6.75 -6.11
C TRP A 64 11.24 -6.49 -5.82
N SER A 65 11.89 -5.73 -6.70
CA SER A 65 13.24 -5.25 -6.44
C SER A 65 13.23 -4.21 -5.31
N ILE A 66 14.38 -4.04 -4.67
CA ILE A 66 14.60 -2.98 -3.67
C ILE A 66 14.31 -1.60 -4.27
N GLU A 67 14.77 -1.36 -5.51
CA GLU A 67 14.53 -0.11 -6.24
C GLU A 67 13.04 0.14 -6.50
N GLN A 68 12.31 -0.86 -6.97
CA GLN A 68 10.87 -0.76 -7.19
C GLN A 68 10.14 -0.47 -5.88
N THR A 69 10.49 -1.19 -4.81
CA THR A 69 9.86 -1.04 -3.49
C THR A 69 10.13 0.35 -2.92
N HIS A 70 11.36 0.86 -3.06
CA HIS A 70 11.73 2.20 -2.64
C HIS A 70 10.91 3.28 -3.38
N ASN A 71 10.81 3.18 -4.71
CA ASN A 71 10.04 4.12 -5.52
C ASN A 71 8.55 4.15 -5.13
N VAL A 72 7.98 3.00 -4.78
CA VAL A 72 6.59 2.89 -4.30
C VAL A 72 6.40 3.57 -2.94
N ILE A 73 7.32 3.35 -2.00
CA ILE A 73 7.21 3.95 -0.65
C ILE A 73 7.41 5.46 -0.70
N GLU A 74 8.33 5.97 -1.51
CA GLU A 74 8.53 7.41 -1.70
C GLU A 74 7.28 8.11 -2.26
N GLN A 75 6.47 7.44 -3.08
CA GLN A 75 5.20 8.00 -3.58
C GLN A 75 4.08 8.03 -2.52
N CYS A 76 4.28 7.31 -1.41
CA CYS A 76 3.33 7.28 -0.29
C CYS A 76 3.64 8.35 0.77
N TYR A 77 4.76 9.06 0.64
CA TYR A 77 5.16 10.24 1.42
C TYR A 77 4.79 11.53 0.68
#